data_AF-A0A8K0I8J4-F1
#
_entry.id   AF-A0A8K0I8J4-F1
#
_cell.length_a   1.000
_cell.length_b   1.000
_cell.length_c   1.000
_cell.angle_alpha   90.00
_cell.angle_beta   90.00
_cell.angle_gamma   90.00
#
_symmetry.space_group_name_H-M   'P 1'
#
loop_
_entity.id
_entity.type
_entity.pdbx_description
1 polymer ?
#
loop_
_entity_poly.entity_id
_entity_poly.type
_entity_poly.pdbx_seq_one_letter_code
_entity_poly.pdbx_strand_id
1 'polypeptide(L)'
;MWKGEVLLRGEAIRRQWGMGVSLLAAASVMCVSNPVLALVDDRMSTEGTGLSLGISNNLLGGGILLGVFGLIWALYFVYTSTLEEDEESGLSL
;
A
#
# COMPACT_ATOMS: atom_id res chain seq x y z
N MET A 1 38.56 9.15 34.79
CA MET A 1 37.12 9.31 34.50
C MET A 1 36.83 9.55 33.02
N TRP A 2 37.57 10.43 32.33
CA TRP A 2 37.27 10.83 30.94
C TRP A 2 37.53 9.76 29.85
N LYS A 3 38.50 8.87 30.04
CA LYS A 3 38.92 7.89 29.02
C LYS A 3 37.89 6.76 28.79
N GLY A 4 37.07 6.45 29.79
CA GLY A 4 36.02 5.42 29.70
C GLY A 4 34.81 5.90 28.90
N GLU A 5 34.41 7.16 29.04
CA GLU A 5 33.26 7.71 28.31
C GLU A 5 33.49 7.81 26.81
N VAL A 6 34.73 8.09 26.39
CA VAL A 6 35.12 8.14 24.97
C VAL A 6 35.06 6.74 24.33
N LEU A 7 35.47 5.69 25.05
CA LEU A 7 35.38 4.31 24.55
C LEU A 7 33.93 3.83 24.46
N LEU A 8 33.11 4.11 25.47
CA LEU A 8 31.67 3.76 25.45
C LEU A 8 30.92 4.46 24.31
N ARG A 9 31.25 5.73 24.03
CA ARG A 9 30.70 6.45 22.86
C ARG A 9 31.16 5.83 21.53
N GLY A 10 32.42 5.41 21.42
CA GLY A 10 32.94 4.73 20.23
C GLY A 10 32.26 3.39 19.94
N GLU A 11 32.00 2.59 20.99
CA GLU A 11 31.28 1.32 20.84
C GLU A 11 29.80 1.50 20.53
N ALA A 12 29.14 2.49 21.14
CA ALA A 12 27.75 2.84 20.83
C ALA A 12 27.58 3.26 19.36
N ILE A 13 28.51 4.07 18.84
CA ILE A 13 28.53 4.46 17.43
C ILE A 13 28.72 3.20 16.56
N ARG A 14 29.72 2.35 16.82
CA ARG A 14 29.92 1.11 16.03
C ARG A 14 28.70 0.17 16.04
N ARG A 15 27.98 0.06 17.17
CA ARG A 15 26.73 -0.71 17.26
C ARG A 15 25.61 -0.08 16.44
N GLN A 16 25.46 1.24 16.43
CA GLN A 16 24.48 1.96 15.62
C GLN A 16 24.72 1.76 14.11
N TRP A 17 25.98 1.83 13.67
CA TRP A 17 26.35 1.54 12.28
C TRP A 17 26.14 0.05 11.94
N GLY A 18 26.52 -0.87 12.82
CA GLY A 18 26.33 -2.31 12.61
C GLY A 18 24.85 -2.72 12.49
N MET A 19 23.98 -2.13 13.32
CA MET A 19 22.55 -2.42 13.32
C MET A 19 21.84 -1.90 12.06
N GLY A 20 22.27 -0.74 11.55
CA GLY A 20 21.76 -0.20 10.28
C GLY A 20 22.16 -1.03 9.05
N VAL A 21 23.38 -1.56 9.04
CA VAL A 21 23.87 -2.42 7.95
C VAL A 21 23.16 -3.77 7.91
N SER A 22 22.90 -4.40 9.07
CA SER A 22 22.16 -5.66 9.15
C SER A 22 20.71 -5.54 8.63
N LEU A 23 20.05 -4.41 8.92
CA LEU A 23 18.69 -4.15 8.44
C LEU A 23 18.65 -3.93 6.91
N LEU A 24 19.63 -3.20 6.36
CA LEU A 24 19.77 -3.02 4.92
C LEU A 24 20.11 -4.33 4.19
N ALA A 25 20.95 -5.18 4.80
CA ALA A 25 21.28 -6.50 4.27
C ALA A 25 20.08 -7.47 4.33
N ALA A 26 19.28 -7.42 5.39
CA ALA A 26 18.04 -8.20 5.47
C ALA A 26 17.02 -7.74 4.43
N ALA A 27 16.88 -6.43 4.25
CA ALA A 27 16.00 -5.86 3.22
C ALA A 27 16.46 -6.25 1.80
N SER A 28 17.76 -6.25 1.52
CA SER A 28 18.28 -6.63 0.21
C SER A 28 18.09 -8.12 -0.10
N VAL A 29 18.26 -9.02 0.88
CA VAL A 29 17.97 -10.46 0.69
C VAL A 29 16.49 -10.71 0.43
N MET A 30 15.59 -9.95 1.07
CA MET A 30 14.14 -10.01 0.80
C MET A 30 13.77 -9.48 -0.60
N CYS A 31 14.59 -8.61 -1.20
CA CYS A 31 14.41 -8.17 -2.59
C CYS A 31 15.00 -9.15 -3.62
N VAL A 32 15.87 -10.06 -3.19
CA VAL A 32 16.56 -11.06 -4.05
C VAL A 32 15.93 -12.45 -3.94
N SER A 33 14.92 -12.63 -3.07
CA SER A 33 14.11 -13.85 -3.05
C SER A 33 13.24 -13.94 -4.32
N ASN A 34 13.88 -14.18 -5.45
CA ASN A 34 13.25 -14.61 -6.68
C ASN A 34 12.96 -16.10 -6.50
N PRO A 35 11.69 -16.51 -6.29
CA PRO A 35 11.37 -17.91 -6.13
C PRO A 35 11.82 -18.63 -7.40
N VAL A 36 12.73 -19.60 -7.28
CA VAL A 36 13.10 -20.48 -8.39
C VAL A 36 11.89 -21.39 -8.64
N LEU A 37 11.10 -21.04 -9.66
CA LEU A 37 9.84 -21.67 -10.00
C LEU A 37 10.09 -22.94 -10.82
N ALA A 38 9.75 -24.08 -10.25
CA ALA A 38 9.32 -25.25 -11.02
C ALA A 38 7.83 -25.12 -11.42
N LEU A 39 7.34 -23.89 -11.61
CA LEU A 39 5.96 -23.62 -12.06
C LEU A 39 6.00 -23.53 -13.58
N VAL A 40 5.23 -24.41 -14.24
CA VAL A 40 5.09 -24.48 -15.69
C VAL A 40 4.66 -23.14 -16.30
N ASP A 41 3.94 -22.31 -15.52
CA ASP A 41 3.49 -20.97 -15.92
C ASP A 41 3.57 -19.96 -14.77
N ASP A 42 3.77 -18.69 -15.12
CA ASP A 42 3.59 -17.56 -14.21
C ASP A 42 2.10 -17.30 -13.99
N ARG A 43 1.66 -17.40 -12.74
CA ARG A 43 0.27 -17.13 -12.34
C ARG A 43 0.25 -16.02 -11.29
N MET A 44 -0.73 -15.11 -11.37
CA MET A 44 -0.84 -13.98 -10.44
C MET A 44 -1.10 -14.38 -8.97
N SER A 45 -1.47 -15.64 -8.69
CA SER A 45 -1.53 -16.27 -7.34
C SER A 45 -2.20 -15.42 -6.24
N THR A 46 -3.25 -14.65 -6.57
CA THR A 46 -3.95 -13.80 -5.59
C THR A 46 -5.16 -14.46 -4.96
N GLU A 47 -5.36 -15.75 -5.20
CA GLU A 47 -6.37 -16.57 -4.54
C GLU A 47 -5.93 -16.92 -3.12
N GLY A 48 -6.85 -16.87 -2.15
CA GLY A 48 -6.56 -17.21 -0.75
C GLY A 48 -5.67 -16.21 0.02
N THR A 49 -5.25 -15.09 -0.60
CA THR A 49 -4.40 -14.06 0.03
C THR A 49 -5.16 -13.07 0.90
N GLY A 50 -6.50 -13.08 0.86
CA GLY A 50 -7.36 -12.20 1.65
C GLY A 50 -7.36 -10.73 1.18
N LEU A 51 -6.99 -10.46 -0.08
CA LEU A 51 -7.04 -9.12 -0.66
C LEU A 51 -8.47 -8.59 -0.71
N SER A 52 -8.73 -7.45 -0.07
CA SER A 52 -10.08 -6.98 0.28
C SER A 52 -11.08 -7.00 -0.88
N LEU A 53 -10.84 -6.23 -1.93
CA LEU A 53 -11.69 -6.19 -3.13
C LEU A 53 -11.02 -6.89 -4.32
N GLY A 54 -10.14 -7.86 -4.06
CA GLY A 54 -9.31 -8.48 -5.09
C GLY A 54 -8.27 -7.53 -5.71
N ILE A 55 -7.90 -6.46 -5.00
CA ILE A 55 -6.94 -5.46 -5.49
C ILE A 55 -5.52 -6.02 -5.37
N SER A 56 -5.07 -6.72 -6.41
CA SER A 56 -3.70 -7.23 -6.51
C SER A 56 -2.70 -6.22 -7.10
N ASN A 57 -3.21 -5.10 -7.64
CA ASN A 57 -2.43 -4.06 -8.29
C ASN A 57 -3.05 -2.67 -7.99
N ASN A 58 -2.21 -1.66 -7.78
CA ASN A 58 -2.63 -0.27 -7.58
C ASN A 58 -3.53 0.28 -8.70
N LEU A 59 -3.36 -0.17 -9.95
CA LEU A 59 -4.22 0.23 -11.07
C LEU A 59 -5.67 -0.27 -10.88
N LEU A 60 -5.85 -1.48 -10.33
CA LEU A 60 -7.18 -2.04 -10.09
C LEU A 60 -7.93 -1.23 -9.03
N GLY A 61 -7.26 -0.91 -7.91
CA GLY A 61 -7.87 -0.17 -6.80
C GLY A 61 -8.03 1.32 -7.09
N GLY A 62 -6.91 2.00 -7.36
CA GLY A 62 -6.90 3.45 -7.55
C GLY A 62 -7.37 3.87 -8.94
N GLY A 63 -6.94 3.17 -9.98
CA GLY A 63 -7.25 3.56 -11.36
C GLY A 63 -8.67 3.20 -11.78
N ILE A 64 -9.04 1.93 -11.62
CA ILE A 64 -10.31 1.43 -12.15
C ILE A 64 -11.42 1.59 -11.12
N LEU A 65 -11.25 1.08 -9.90
CA LEU A 65 -12.32 1.08 -8.91
C LEU A 65 -12.71 2.51 -8.51
N LEU A 66 -11.75 3.30 -8.02
CA LEU A 66 -12.02 4.70 -7.64
C LEU A 66 -12.25 5.60 -8.86
N GLY A 67 -11.55 5.38 -9.97
CA GLY A 67 -11.70 6.21 -11.17
C GLY A 67 -13.06 6.07 -11.83
N VAL A 68 -13.54 4.85 -12.05
CA VAL A 68 -14.86 4.63 -12.68
C VAL A 68 -15.99 5.00 -11.74
N PHE A 69 -15.89 4.64 -10.46
CA PHE A 69 -16.88 5.08 -9.46
C PHE A 69 -16.94 6.60 -9.36
N GLY A 70 -15.78 7.25 -9.24
CA GLY A 70 -15.68 8.71 -9.18
C GLY A 70 -16.17 9.39 -10.45
N LEU A 71 -15.93 8.81 -11.64
CA LEU A 71 -16.44 9.33 -12.90
C LEU A 71 -17.97 9.30 -12.95
N ILE A 72 -18.58 8.16 -12.66
CA ILE A 72 -20.04 8.02 -12.65
C ILE A 72 -20.63 8.91 -11.57
N TRP A 73 -20.03 8.95 -10.39
CA TRP A 73 -20.46 9.82 -9.30
C TRP A 73 -20.37 11.31 -9.66
N ALA A 74 -19.32 11.74 -10.34
CA ALA A 74 -19.19 13.13 -10.79
C ALA A 74 -20.26 13.50 -11.83
N LEU A 75 -20.53 12.61 -12.79
CA LEU A 75 -21.61 12.80 -13.77
C LEU A 75 -22.98 12.85 -13.08
N TYR A 76 -23.22 11.94 -12.14
CA TYR A 76 -24.42 11.93 -11.30
C TYR A 76 -24.55 13.24 -10.51
N PHE A 77 -23.50 13.69 -9.85
CA PHE A 77 -23.49 14.90 -9.04
C PHE A 77 -23.81 16.15 -9.87
N VAL A 78 -23.21 16.27 -11.07
CA VAL A 78 -23.52 17.35 -12.01
C VAL A 78 -24.98 17.30 -12.44
N TYR A 79 -25.49 16.11 -12.77
CA TYR A 79 -26.89 15.91 -13.14
C TYR A 79 -27.84 16.30 -11.99
N THR A 80 -27.62 15.80 -10.78
CA THR A 80 -28.47 16.10 -9.62
C THR A 80 -28.38 17.56 -9.19
N SER A 81 -27.27 18.24 -9.46
CA SER A 81 -27.16 19.68 -9.20
C SER A 81 -28.12 20.52 -10.06
N THR A 82 -28.68 19.95 -11.14
CA THR A 82 -29.71 20.59 -11.96
C THR A 82 -31.14 20.26 -11.52
N LEU A 83 -31.31 19.31 -10.60
CA LEU A 83 -32.60 18.96 -10.06
C LEU A 83 -32.96 19.95 -8.95
N GLU A 84 -34.13 20.56 -9.07
CA GLU A 84 -34.69 21.43 -8.04
C GLU A 84 -35.60 20.59 -7.15
N GLU A 85 -35.00 19.94 -6.15
CA GLU A 85 -35.71 19.11 -5.17
C GLU A 85 -35.92 19.90 -3.87
N ASP A 86 -37.17 19.95 -3.42
CA ASP A 86 -37.56 20.41 -2.07
C ASP A 86 -37.53 19.22 -1.09
N GLU A 87 -37.56 19.50 0.22
CA GLU A 87 -37.49 18.49 1.29
C GLU A 87 -38.61 17.42 1.21
N GLU A 88 -39.72 17.70 0.52
CA GLU A 88 -40.84 16.77 0.28
C GLU A 88 -40.81 16.10 -1.12
N SER A 89 -39.76 16.30 -1.93
CA SER A 89 -39.70 15.75 -3.31
C SER A 89 -39.46 14.24 -3.39
N GLY A 90 -39.27 13.58 -2.24
CA GLY A 90 -39.20 12.13 -2.14
C GLY A 90 -40.54 11.47 -2.47
N LEU A 91 -40.48 10.21 -2.93
CA LEU A 91 -41.70 9.46 -3.28
C LEU A 91 -42.41 8.96 -2.00
N SER A 92 -43.49 9.64 -1.62
CA SER A 92 -44.32 9.37 -0.43
C SER A 92 -45.60 8.56 -0.75
N LEU A 93 -46.19 7.91 0.25
CA LEU A 93 -47.40 7.08 0.17
C LEU A 93 -48.56 7.72 0.96
#